data_AF-A0AAJ2EGU4-F1
#
_entry.id   AF-A0AAJ2EGU4-F1
#
_cell.length_a   1.000
_cell.length_b   1.000
_cell.length_c   1.000
_cell.angle_alpha   90.00
_cell.angle_beta   90.00
_cell.angle_gamma   90.00
#
_symmetry.space_group_name_H-M   'P 1'
#
loop_
_entity.id
_entity.type
_entity.pdbx_description
1 polymer ?
#
loop_
_entity_poly.entity_id
_entity_poly.type
_entity_poly.pdbx_seq_one_letter_code
_entity_poly.pdbx_strand_id
1 'polypeptide(L)'
;MKAQLRGVVAGLVWWSVCGVACAQNDSASMLAFAQSRNCMSCHSVSRNFMGPSFDSVAHKYAQVEGARGMLARRIMEGGVGVWGPVPMPANTQISPDQAAALADWILSLR
;
A
#
# COMPACT_ATOMS: atom_id res chain seq x y z
N MET A 1 -4.95 -67.18 -5.30
CA MET A 1 -3.69 -67.01 -4.54
C MET A 1 -2.85 -65.95 -5.24
N LYS A 2 -2.41 -64.91 -4.53
CA LYS A 2 -1.36 -63.91 -4.87
C LYS A 2 -1.77 -62.84 -5.92
N ALA A 3 -2.18 -61.63 -5.48
CA ALA A 3 -1.35 -60.43 -5.20
C ALA A 3 -0.94 -59.69 -6.50
N GLN A 4 -1.62 -58.60 -6.91
CA GLN A 4 -1.37 -57.18 -6.52
C GLN A 4 0.09 -56.73 -6.75
N LEU A 5 0.36 -55.86 -7.74
CA LEU A 5 1.02 -54.56 -7.54
C LEU A 5 1.23 -53.72 -8.83
N ARG A 6 0.68 -52.51 -8.79
CA ARG A 6 1.26 -51.19 -9.17
C ARG A 6 1.63 -50.89 -10.63
N GLY A 7 0.81 -50.02 -11.22
CA GLY A 7 1.18 -49.08 -12.27
C GLY A 7 0.11 -48.01 -12.42
N VAL A 8 0.08 -47.00 -11.53
CA VAL A 8 -0.81 -45.83 -11.70
C VAL A 8 -0.17 -44.94 -12.75
N VAL A 9 -0.74 -44.99 -13.96
CA VAL A 9 -0.45 -44.05 -15.05
C VAL A 9 -1.08 -42.71 -14.69
N ALA A 10 -0.26 -41.67 -14.75
CA ALA A 10 -0.65 -40.27 -14.64
C ALA A 10 -1.75 -39.94 -15.66
N GLY A 11 -2.97 -39.74 -15.17
CA GLY A 11 -4.11 -39.22 -15.92
C GLY A 11 -4.27 -37.73 -15.67
N LEU A 12 -4.12 -36.95 -16.75
CA LEU A 12 -4.34 -35.51 -16.85
C LEU A 12 -5.69 -35.10 -16.25
N VAL A 13 -5.65 -34.39 -15.11
CA VAL A 13 -6.76 -33.58 -14.64
C VAL A 13 -6.37 -32.12 -14.88
N TRP A 14 -6.70 -31.63 -16.08
CA TRP A 14 -6.71 -30.19 -16.40
C TRP A 14 -7.92 -29.57 -15.70
N TRP A 15 -7.76 -29.28 -14.42
CA TRP A 15 -8.59 -28.29 -13.74
C TRP A 15 -7.70 -27.08 -13.47
N SER A 16 -7.54 -26.23 -14.49
CA SER A 16 -6.99 -24.89 -14.32
C SER A 16 -8.01 -24.05 -13.56
N VAL A 17 -7.98 -24.20 -12.24
CA VAL A 17 -8.66 -23.37 -11.26
C VAL A 17 -7.94 -22.02 -11.17
N CYS A 18 -8.71 -20.95 -11.41
CA CYS A 18 -8.61 -19.63 -10.80
C CYS A 18 -7.23 -18.93 -10.82
N GLY A 19 -7.03 -18.09 -11.84
CA GLY A 19 -6.00 -17.04 -11.83
C GLY A 19 -6.63 -15.65 -11.72
N VAL A 20 -7.39 -15.38 -10.65
CA VAL A 20 -7.72 -13.99 -10.29
C VAL A 20 -6.43 -13.39 -9.74
N ALA A 21 -5.78 -12.55 -10.55
CA ALA A 21 -4.69 -11.71 -10.10
C ALA A 21 -5.26 -10.64 -9.15
N CYS A 22 -5.31 -10.95 -7.86
CA CYS A 22 -5.41 -9.92 -6.84
C CYS A 22 -4.13 -9.08 -6.92
N ALA A 23 -4.25 -7.78 -7.16
CA ALA A 23 -3.14 -6.85 -7.06
C ALA A 23 -2.51 -6.98 -5.66
N GLN A 24 -1.30 -7.55 -5.61
CA GLN A 24 -0.54 -7.72 -4.38
C GLN A 24 0.15 -6.40 -4.02
N ASN A 25 -0.51 -5.58 -3.19
CA ASN A 25 0.12 -4.44 -2.54
C ASN A 25 0.96 -4.93 -1.35
N ASP A 26 2.10 -5.56 -1.63
CA ASP A 26 3.05 -5.93 -0.58
C ASP A 26 3.62 -4.68 0.11
N SER A 27 3.67 -4.61 1.43
CA SER A 27 4.12 -3.41 2.16
C SER A 27 5.54 -2.95 1.78
N ALA A 28 6.40 -3.89 1.38
CA ALA A 28 7.73 -3.60 0.84
C ALA A 28 7.68 -2.92 -0.54
N SER A 29 6.68 -3.27 -1.38
CA SER A 29 6.51 -2.68 -2.71
C SER A 29 6.03 -1.23 -2.61
N MET A 30 5.19 -0.91 -1.62
CA MET A 30 4.68 0.46 -1.42
C MET A 30 5.71 1.41 -0.83
N LEU A 31 6.61 0.93 0.04
CA LEU A 31 7.76 1.73 0.48
C LEU A 31 8.67 2.09 -0.71
N ALA A 32 8.97 1.12 -1.57
CA ALA A 32 9.77 1.35 -2.77
C ALA A 32 9.07 2.32 -3.73
N PHE A 33 7.76 2.23 -3.89
CA PHE A 33 6.97 3.18 -4.66
C PHE A 33 7.07 4.61 -4.09
N ALA A 34 6.88 4.77 -2.78
CA ALA A 34 7.01 6.06 -2.09
C ALA A 34 8.42 6.67 -2.27
N GLN A 35 9.47 5.85 -2.23
CA GLN A 35 10.83 6.27 -2.55
C GLN A 35 10.95 6.74 -4.01
N SER A 36 10.44 5.96 -4.96
CA SER A 36 10.47 6.31 -6.40
C SER A 36 9.68 7.56 -6.77
N ARG A 37 8.78 8.01 -5.88
CA ARG A 37 7.96 9.21 -6.02
C ARG A 37 8.42 10.35 -5.12
N ASN A 38 9.63 10.23 -4.57
CA ASN A 38 10.29 11.24 -3.76
C ASN A 38 9.55 11.61 -2.46
N CYS A 39 8.66 10.75 -1.95
CA CYS A 39 7.96 11.02 -0.68
C CYS A 39 8.94 11.11 0.50
N MET A 40 10.04 10.36 0.41
CA MET A 40 11.04 10.27 1.48
C MET A 40 11.93 11.52 1.62
N SER A 41 11.85 12.49 0.71
CA SER A 41 12.53 13.78 0.88
C SER A 41 11.94 14.60 2.02
N CYS A 42 10.66 14.39 2.33
CA CYS A 42 9.91 15.15 3.33
C CYS A 42 9.28 14.28 4.42
N HIS A 43 9.09 12.98 4.15
CA HIS A 43 8.53 12.03 5.09
C HIS A 43 9.54 10.94 5.45
N SER A 44 9.32 10.31 6.59
CA SER A 44 9.99 9.05 6.94
C SER A 44 8.97 8.08 7.49
N VAL A 45 9.35 6.82 7.68
CA VAL A 45 8.44 5.83 8.25
C VAL A 45 8.10 6.23 9.69
N SER A 46 9.10 6.45 10.55
CA SER A 46 8.91 6.56 12.01
C SER A 46 9.33 7.89 12.64
N ARG A 47 10.08 8.76 11.93
CA ARG A 47 10.58 10.03 12.48
C ARG A 47 9.90 11.24 11.85
N ASN A 48 9.36 12.12 12.68
CA ASN A 48 8.84 13.43 12.26
C ASN A 48 10.02 14.38 11.97
N PHE A 49 9.97 15.11 10.85
CA PHE A 49 10.94 16.17 10.55
C PHE A 49 10.30 17.30 9.73
N MET A 50 10.37 17.25 8.40
CA MET A 50 9.76 18.24 7.51
C MET A 50 8.26 17.99 7.40
N GLY A 51 7.89 16.74 7.11
CA GLY A 51 6.55 16.20 7.22
C GLY A 51 6.41 15.27 8.44
N PRO A 52 5.17 14.85 8.75
CA PRO A 52 4.92 13.80 9.72
C PRO A 52 5.50 12.46 9.23
N SER A 53 5.87 11.60 10.16
CA SER A 53 6.17 10.21 9.90
C SER A 53 4.92 9.48 9.45
N PHE A 54 5.05 8.49 8.59
CA PHE A 54 3.91 7.71 8.13
C PHE A 54 3.22 7.00 9.30
N ASP A 55 3.96 6.53 10.30
CA ASP A 55 3.40 5.95 11.53
C ASP A 55 2.55 6.99 12.30
N SER A 56 3.01 8.25 12.41
CA SER A 56 2.24 9.32 13.04
C SER A 56 0.93 9.59 12.29
N VAL A 57 0.96 9.54 10.96
CA VAL A 57 -0.24 9.65 10.12
C VAL A 57 -1.17 8.47 10.38
N ALA A 58 -0.64 7.24 10.39
CA ALA A 58 -1.39 6.02 10.67
C ALA A 58 -2.13 6.09 12.00
N HIS A 59 -1.43 6.51 13.07
CA HIS A 59 -2.01 6.65 14.40
C HIS A 59 -3.04 7.79 14.48
N LYS A 60 -2.78 8.95 13.89
CA LYS A 60 -3.74 10.09 13.92
C LYS A 60 -5.05 9.78 13.21
N TYR A 61 -5.00 9.04 12.10
CA TYR A 61 -6.17 8.73 11.28
C TYR A 61 -6.77 7.34 11.52
N ALA A 62 -6.26 6.62 12.54
CA ALA A 62 -6.61 5.25 12.89
C ALA A 62 -8.11 4.96 13.04
N GLN A 63 -8.87 5.92 13.55
CA GLN A 63 -10.29 5.81 13.88
C GLN A 63 -11.17 6.79 13.09
N VAL A 64 -10.59 7.42 12.06
CA VAL A 64 -11.30 8.40 11.25
C VAL A 64 -12.00 7.68 10.10
N GLU A 65 -13.33 7.73 10.08
CA GLU A 65 -14.11 7.22 8.96
C GLU A 65 -13.73 7.96 7.66
N GLY A 66 -13.53 7.22 6.58
CA GLY A 66 -13.09 7.79 5.30
C GLY A 66 -11.64 8.28 5.26
N ALA A 67 -10.81 7.95 6.27
CA ALA A 67 -9.39 8.32 6.31
C ALA A 67 -8.64 8.04 5.01
N ARG A 68 -8.87 6.88 4.40
CA ARG A 68 -8.29 6.48 3.11
C ARG A 68 -8.49 7.53 2.03
N GLY A 69 -9.75 7.95 1.80
CA GLY A 69 -10.09 8.92 0.76
C GLY A 69 -9.53 10.31 1.07
N MET A 70 -9.57 10.71 2.34
CA MET A 70 -8.98 11.99 2.77
C MET A 70 -7.47 12.03 2.55
N LEU A 71 -6.77 10.97 2.95
CA LEU A 71 -5.31 10.86 2.76
C LEU A 71 -4.95 10.77 1.29
N ALA A 72 -5.67 9.98 0.49
CA ALA A 72 -5.44 9.92 -0.96
C ALA A 72 -5.58 11.29 -1.62
N ARG A 73 -6.62 12.06 -1.25
CA ARG A 73 -6.78 13.43 -1.73
C ARG A 73 -5.63 14.34 -1.28
N ARG A 74 -5.23 14.26 -0.01
CA ARG A 74 -4.08 15.03 0.51
C ARG A 74 -2.80 14.69 -0.23
N ILE A 75 -2.54 13.41 -0.51
CA ILE A 75 -1.36 12.98 -1.27
C ILE A 75 -1.35 13.63 -2.65
N MET A 76 -2.46 13.66 -3.38
CA MET A 76 -2.49 14.27 -4.71
C MET A 76 -2.45 15.81 -4.68
N GLU A 77 -3.31 16.42 -3.87
CA GLU A 77 -3.56 17.87 -3.89
C GLU A 77 -2.60 18.66 -2.99
N GLY A 78 -1.88 17.99 -2.10
CA GLY A 78 -1.11 18.62 -1.05
C GLY A 78 -1.99 19.16 0.09
N GLY A 79 -1.41 20.02 0.91
CA GLY A 79 -2.13 20.67 2.00
C GLY A 79 -1.24 21.34 3.02
N VAL A 80 -1.85 22.12 3.90
CA VAL A 80 -1.16 22.88 4.96
C VAL A 80 -2.04 22.93 6.22
N GLY A 81 -1.45 23.15 7.40
CA GLY A 81 -2.15 23.44 8.65
C GLY A 81 -2.43 22.22 9.53
N VAL A 82 -2.59 21.02 8.97
CA VAL A 82 -2.91 19.81 9.77
C VAL A 82 -1.75 19.36 10.67
N TRP A 83 -0.52 19.56 10.19
CA TRP A 83 0.72 19.11 10.84
C TRP A 83 1.68 20.24 11.15
N GLY A 84 1.30 21.48 10.80
CA GLY A 84 2.14 22.66 10.94
C GLY A 84 2.00 23.63 9.77
N PRO A 85 2.83 24.68 9.76
CA PRO A 85 2.77 25.74 8.75
C PRO A 85 3.46 25.36 7.43
N VAL A 86 4.28 24.29 7.42
CA VAL A 86 4.98 23.83 6.21
C VAL A 86 3.97 23.16 5.26
N PRO A 87 3.78 23.67 4.04
CA PRO A 87 2.85 23.06 3.08
C PRO A 87 3.46 21.79 2.47
N MET A 88 2.65 20.75 2.32
CA MET A 88 2.94 19.62 1.45
C MET A 88 2.53 19.99 0.02
N PRO A 89 3.44 20.04 -0.96
CA PRO A 89 3.11 20.34 -2.35
C PRO A 89 2.17 19.29 -2.96
N ALA A 90 1.45 19.67 -4.02
CA ALA A 90 0.67 18.74 -4.82
C ALA A 90 1.59 17.73 -5.54
N ASN A 91 1.24 16.45 -5.50
CA ASN A 91 1.97 15.38 -6.19
C ASN A 91 1.28 15.06 -7.52
N THR A 92 1.52 15.89 -8.53
CA THR A 92 0.82 15.82 -9.83
C THR A 92 1.13 14.57 -10.65
N GLN A 93 2.24 13.87 -10.34
CA GLN A 93 2.61 12.58 -10.96
C GLN A 93 1.89 11.36 -10.38
N ILE A 94 1.05 11.52 -9.34
CA ILE A 94 0.37 10.42 -8.67
C ILE A 94 -1.07 10.31 -9.16
N SER A 95 -1.43 9.15 -9.70
CA SER A 95 -2.82 8.84 -10.07
C SER A 95 -3.69 8.58 -8.83
N PRO A 96 -5.03 8.69 -8.96
CA PRO A 96 -5.95 8.39 -7.86
C PRO A 96 -5.75 7.01 -7.23
N ASP A 97 -5.52 5.99 -8.05
CA ASP A 97 -5.32 4.61 -7.57
C ASP A 97 -4.00 4.47 -6.80
N GLN A 98 -2.93 5.10 -7.27
CA GLN A 98 -1.65 5.12 -6.57
C GLN A 98 -1.72 5.88 -5.25
N ALA A 99 -2.44 7.01 -5.21
CA ALA A 99 -2.65 7.77 -3.98
C ALA A 99 -3.46 6.95 -2.97
N ALA A 100 -4.46 6.21 -3.43
CA ALA A 100 -5.27 5.36 -2.59
C ALA A 100 -4.47 4.16 -2.04
N ALA A 101 -3.63 3.53 -2.86
CA ALA A 101 -2.70 2.48 -2.42
C ALA A 101 -1.67 2.99 -1.40
N LEU A 102 -1.13 4.20 -1.60
CA LEU A 102 -0.26 4.85 -0.61
C LEU A 102 -0.99 5.14 0.70
N ALA A 103 -2.23 5.62 0.65
CA ALA A 103 -3.04 5.87 1.83
C ALA A 103 -3.33 4.58 2.61
N ASP A 104 -3.68 3.49 1.92
CA ASP A 104 -3.89 2.17 2.53
C ASP A 104 -2.60 1.67 3.19
N TRP A 105 -1.47 1.79 2.50
CA TRP A 105 -0.17 1.41 3.05
C TRP A 105 0.18 2.24 4.29
N ILE A 106 0.04 3.56 4.26
CA ILE A 106 0.31 4.42 5.43
C ILE A 106 -0.57 4.01 6.62
N LEU A 107 -1.87 3.79 6.41
CA LEU A 107 -2.81 3.40 7.47
C LEU A 107 -2.52 2.00 8.07
N SER A 108 -1.71 1.19 7.38
CA SER A 108 -1.28 -0.14 7.84
C SER A 108 -0.04 -0.12 8.74
N LEU A 109 0.67 1.00 8.87
CA LEU A 109 1.94 1.12 9.60
C LEU A 109 1.77 1.28 11.13
N ARG A 110 0.72 0.71 11.70
CA ARG A 110 0.35 0.86 13.11
C ARG A 110 0.10 -0.48 13.79
#